data_AF-A0A9P4Q5S5-F1
#
_entry.id   AF-A0A9P4Q5S5-F1
#
_cell.length_a   1.000
_cell.length_b   1.000
_cell.length_c   1.000
_cell.angle_alpha   90.00
_cell.angle_beta   90.00
_cell.angle_gamma   90.00
#
_symmetry.space_group_name_H-M   'P 1'
#
loop_
_entity.id
_entity.type
_entity.pdbx_description
1 polymer ?
#
loop_
_entity_poly.entity_id
_entity_poly.type
_entity_poly.pdbx_seq_one_letter_code
_entity_poly.pdbx_strand_id
1 'polypeptide(L)'
;MSEAVQVTRNDGTLVRYCTPSLEQEFCRVCGTGVWGTHLNGPLSSKKSLNLRTIRDVNPFDFEKRTEPPQQHSDKVLGSPATGSCHCGKVSVSLLIPLEQLDVKEDNCSICTRNAWIGVYPSKSQVVINGEEHMQEYRFGRKFNGNPFCRFCGVHVYLNLYGPPQEVVDRLSIEKQEYIRRMLDVKPVNIRTLDTIDVEDLDVVRSNEGTEGYEATVLGIAVGSK
;
A
#
# COMPACT_ATOMS: atom_id res chain seq x y z
N MET A 1 -23.92 -25.06 -7.41
CA MET A 1 -22.77 -24.33 -7.98
C MET A 1 -21.67 -24.43 -6.96
N SER A 2 -20.54 -25.08 -7.29
CA SER A 2 -19.38 -25.15 -6.41
C SER A 2 -18.93 -23.72 -6.07
N GLU A 3 -18.66 -23.42 -4.80
CA GLU A 3 -18.06 -22.13 -4.44
C GLU A 3 -16.70 -22.03 -5.13
N ALA A 4 -16.59 -21.18 -6.15
CA ALA A 4 -15.41 -21.07 -7.00
C ALA A 4 -14.19 -20.46 -6.28
N VAL A 5 -14.38 -19.90 -5.08
CA VAL A 5 -13.31 -19.36 -4.25
C VAL A 5 -13.59 -19.68 -2.78
N GLN A 6 -12.62 -20.29 -2.11
CA GLN A 6 -12.67 -20.61 -0.68
C GLN A 6 -11.70 -19.71 0.09
N VAL A 7 -12.15 -19.09 1.18
CA VAL A 7 -11.23 -18.45 2.13
C VAL A 7 -10.51 -19.56 2.90
N THR A 8 -9.25 -19.81 2.59
CA THR A 8 -8.46 -20.88 3.21
C THR A 8 -7.98 -20.53 4.62
N ARG A 9 -7.96 -19.23 4.96
CA ARG A 9 -7.62 -18.71 6.28
C ARG A 9 -8.54 -17.55 6.64
N ASN A 10 -9.52 -17.83 7.48
CA ASN A 10 -10.35 -16.83 8.13
C ASN A 10 -10.29 -17.06 9.63
N ASP A 11 -9.38 -16.37 10.31
CA ASP A 11 -9.27 -16.33 11.77
C ASP A 11 -10.34 -15.43 12.41
N GLY A 12 -11.42 -15.11 11.69
CA GLY A 12 -12.50 -14.25 12.15
C GLY A 12 -12.10 -12.77 12.18
N THR A 13 -11.06 -12.37 11.45
CA THR A 13 -10.53 -11.00 11.46
C THR A 13 -11.11 -10.10 10.38
N LEU A 14 -11.92 -10.63 9.46
CA LEU A 14 -12.56 -9.80 8.44
C LEU A 14 -13.62 -8.90 9.06
N VAL A 15 -13.52 -7.61 8.75
CA VAL A 15 -14.47 -6.57 9.14
C VAL A 15 -15.03 -5.89 7.90
N ARG A 16 -16.25 -5.36 8.01
CA ARG A 16 -16.99 -4.77 6.90
C ARG A 16 -16.97 -3.25 6.96
N TYR A 17 -16.85 -2.64 5.78
CA TYR A 17 -17.10 -1.24 5.53
C TYR A 17 -18.09 -1.09 4.39
N CYS A 18 -19.16 -0.31 4.58
CA CYS A 18 -20.22 -0.17 3.58
C CYS A 18 -20.32 1.27 3.09
N THR A 19 -20.42 1.42 1.77
CA THR A 19 -20.91 2.64 1.11
C THR A 19 -22.31 2.38 0.55
N PRO A 20 -22.99 3.39 -0.02
CA PRO A 20 -24.28 3.18 -0.67
C PRO A 20 -24.25 2.16 -1.84
N SER A 21 -23.09 1.93 -2.46
CA SER A 21 -22.95 1.09 -3.65
C SER A 21 -22.08 -0.15 -3.47
N LEU A 22 -21.30 -0.23 -2.39
CA LEU A 22 -20.31 -1.28 -2.21
C LEU A 22 -20.15 -1.64 -0.73
N GLU A 23 -20.20 -2.94 -0.44
CA GLU A 23 -19.70 -3.50 0.81
C GLU A 23 -18.28 -4.01 0.58
N GLN A 24 -17.33 -3.66 1.45
CA GLN A 24 -15.95 -4.11 1.40
C GLN A 24 -15.62 -4.90 2.67
N GLU A 25 -14.91 -6.02 2.53
CA GLU A 25 -14.36 -6.79 3.65
C GLU A 25 -12.84 -6.70 3.66
N PHE A 26 -12.26 -6.29 4.78
CA PHE A 26 -10.81 -6.18 4.96
C PHE A 26 -10.37 -6.80 6.29
N CYS A 27 -9.10 -7.19 6.37
CA CYS A 27 -8.52 -7.75 7.59
C CYS A 27 -8.32 -6.67 8.67
N ARG A 28 -8.93 -6.83 9.84
CA ARG A 28 -8.76 -5.90 10.99
C ARG A 28 -7.36 -5.86 11.58
N VAL A 29 -6.46 -6.75 11.15
CA VAL A 29 -5.08 -6.82 11.67
C VAL A 29 -4.14 -6.03 10.77
N CYS A 30 -4.24 -6.20 9.45
CA CYS A 30 -3.29 -5.64 8.49
C CYS A 30 -3.89 -4.65 7.49
N GLY A 31 -5.20 -4.38 7.53
CA GLY A 31 -5.87 -3.44 6.64
C GLY A 31 -6.16 -3.98 5.24
N THR A 32 -5.58 -5.13 4.86
CA THR A 32 -5.71 -5.68 3.51
C THR A 32 -7.16 -5.99 3.17
N GLY A 33 -7.67 -5.30 2.14
CA GLY A 33 -8.96 -5.58 1.52
C GLY A 33 -8.95 -6.94 0.81
N VAL A 34 -9.96 -7.76 1.07
CA VAL A 34 -10.06 -9.12 0.53
C VAL A 34 -11.24 -9.22 -0.45
N TRP A 35 -12.39 -8.68 -0.07
CA TRP A 35 -13.62 -8.80 -0.85
C TRP A 35 -14.33 -7.47 -1.05
N GLY A 36 -15.08 -7.38 -2.13
CA GLY A 36 -16.13 -6.39 -2.30
C GLY A 36 -17.43 -7.05 -2.75
N THR A 37 -18.57 -6.48 -2.41
CA THR A 37 -19.89 -6.88 -2.90
C THR A 37 -20.62 -5.65 -3.39
N HIS A 38 -20.95 -5.61 -4.67
CA HIS A 38 -21.73 -4.50 -5.24
C HIS A 38 -23.16 -4.56 -4.72
N LEU A 39 -23.66 -3.46 -4.15
CA LEU A 39 -25.00 -3.37 -3.58
C LEU A 39 -26.03 -2.86 -4.60
N ASN A 40 -25.58 -2.27 -5.70
CA ASN A 40 -26.42 -1.76 -6.77
C ASN A 40 -25.69 -1.77 -8.13
N GLY A 41 -26.43 -1.43 -9.19
CA GLY A 41 -25.93 -1.36 -10.56
C GLY A 41 -25.88 -2.72 -11.28
N PRO A 42 -25.27 -2.77 -12.48
CA PRO A 42 -25.23 -3.98 -13.32
C PRO A 42 -24.52 -5.19 -12.67
N LEU A 43 -23.65 -4.91 -11.71
CA LEU A 43 -22.91 -5.93 -10.94
C LEU A 43 -23.54 -6.22 -9.58
N SER A 44 -24.78 -5.77 -9.31
CA SER A 44 -25.43 -5.99 -8.02
C SER A 44 -25.37 -7.46 -7.58
N SER A 45 -25.05 -7.66 -6.30
CA SER A 45 -24.84 -8.97 -5.66
C SER A 45 -23.64 -9.77 -6.18
N LYS A 46 -22.85 -9.23 -7.12
CA LYS A 46 -21.58 -9.84 -7.53
C LYS A 46 -20.51 -9.53 -6.48
N LYS A 47 -19.75 -10.56 -6.15
CA LYS A 47 -18.59 -10.48 -5.27
C LYS A 47 -17.32 -10.26 -6.08
N SER A 48 -16.57 -9.22 -5.77
CA SER A 48 -15.22 -8.98 -6.27
C SER A 48 -14.19 -9.52 -5.27
N LEU A 49 -13.10 -10.07 -5.81
CA LEU A 49 -11.96 -10.58 -5.04
C LEU A 49 -10.76 -9.67 -5.32
N ASN A 50 -10.06 -9.26 -4.27
CA ASN A 50 -8.76 -8.63 -4.45
C ASN A 50 -7.74 -9.70 -4.90
N LEU A 51 -7.44 -9.73 -6.19
CA LEU A 51 -6.51 -10.67 -6.80
C LEU A 51 -5.11 -10.62 -6.15
N ARG A 52 -4.69 -9.46 -5.63
CA ARG A 52 -3.39 -9.26 -4.96
C ARG A 52 -3.28 -9.99 -3.61
N THR A 53 -4.37 -10.60 -3.14
CA THR A 53 -4.35 -11.49 -1.96
C THR A 53 -3.98 -12.93 -2.28
N ILE A 54 -3.92 -13.31 -3.57
CA ILE A 54 -3.53 -14.64 -4.01
C ILE A 54 -2.00 -14.76 -3.97
N ARG A 55 -1.48 -15.77 -3.27
CA ARG A 55 -0.06 -15.85 -2.88
C ARG A 55 0.90 -16.24 -4.00
N ASP A 56 0.38 -16.81 -5.08
CA ASP A 56 1.16 -17.34 -6.21
C ASP A 56 0.93 -16.54 -7.50
N VAL A 57 0.44 -15.31 -7.34
CA VAL A 57 0.14 -14.38 -8.43
C VAL A 57 0.99 -13.13 -8.18
N ASN A 58 2.00 -12.92 -9.02
CA ASN A 58 2.63 -11.61 -9.12
C ASN A 58 1.71 -10.72 -9.97
N PRO A 59 1.11 -9.65 -9.43
CA PRO A 59 0.20 -8.81 -10.21
C PRO A 59 0.87 -8.17 -11.42
N PHE A 60 2.21 -8.00 -11.40
CA PHE A 60 2.94 -7.47 -12.55
C PHE A 60 2.87 -8.39 -13.77
N ASP A 61 2.63 -9.70 -13.60
CA ASP A 61 2.54 -10.65 -14.71
C ASP A 61 1.21 -10.53 -15.48
N PHE A 62 0.20 -9.87 -14.90
CA PHE A 62 -1.15 -9.74 -15.48
C PHE A 62 -1.44 -8.34 -16.02
N GLU A 63 -0.64 -7.35 -15.63
CA GLU A 63 -0.79 -5.96 -16.08
C GLU A 63 -0.12 -5.78 -17.46
N LYS A 64 -0.95 -5.84 -18.53
CA LYS A 64 -0.51 -5.50 -19.88
C LYS A 64 -0.34 -3.98 -20.00
N ARG A 65 0.89 -3.48 -20.15
CA ARG A 65 1.10 -2.12 -20.66
C ARG A 65 0.77 -2.09 -22.16
N THR A 66 -0.31 -1.42 -22.54
CA THR A 66 -0.48 -0.94 -23.91
C THR A 66 0.29 0.36 -24.05
N GLU A 67 1.42 0.30 -24.77
CA GLU A 67 2.26 1.43 -25.20
C GLU A 67 2.79 2.33 -24.06
N PRO A 68 3.81 3.18 -24.31
CA PRO A 68 4.23 4.19 -23.34
C PRO A 68 3.04 5.07 -22.95
N PRO A 69 3.05 5.70 -21.76
CA PRO A 69 2.02 6.68 -21.42
C PRO A 69 1.88 7.65 -22.59
N GLN A 70 0.72 7.65 -23.25
CA GLN A 70 0.41 8.72 -24.18
C GLN A 70 0.51 10.01 -23.37
N GLN A 71 1.21 11.02 -23.89
CA GLN A 71 1.39 12.31 -23.24
C GLN A 71 0.01 12.94 -22.96
N HIS A 72 -0.62 12.58 -21.84
CA HIS A 72 -1.93 13.07 -21.45
C HIS A 72 -1.72 14.26 -20.51
N SER A 73 -1.53 15.40 -21.18
CA SER A 73 -1.78 16.76 -20.71
C SER A 73 -0.94 17.31 -19.55
N ASP A 74 -0.60 18.58 -19.69
CA ASP A 74 0.00 19.49 -18.72
C ASP A 74 -0.91 19.73 -17.47
N LYS A 75 -1.51 18.69 -16.90
CA LYS A 75 -2.14 18.79 -15.58
C LYS A 75 -1.04 18.87 -14.54
N VAL A 76 -0.62 20.10 -14.27
CA VAL A 76 0.07 20.45 -13.03
C VAL A 76 -0.74 19.83 -11.90
N LEU A 77 -0.18 18.81 -11.22
CA LEU A 77 -0.78 18.37 -9.97
C LEU A 77 -0.65 19.53 -9.00
N GLY A 78 -1.77 20.21 -8.75
CA GLY A 78 -1.80 21.36 -7.85
C GLY A 78 -1.14 21.00 -6.51
N SER A 79 -0.18 21.83 -6.08
CA SER A 79 0.38 21.75 -4.73
C SER A 79 -0.38 22.71 -3.81
N PRO A 80 -0.87 22.27 -2.64
CA PRO A 80 -0.70 20.92 -2.10
C PRO A 80 -1.65 19.91 -2.76
N ALA A 81 -1.14 18.71 -3.06
CA ALA A 81 -2.00 17.59 -3.47
C ALA A 81 -2.64 16.98 -2.22
N THR A 82 -3.97 16.89 -2.20
CA THR A 82 -4.72 16.43 -1.04
C THR A 82 -5.42 15.11 -1.32
N GLY A 83 -5.69 14.37 -0.25
CA GLY A 83 -6.36 13.09 -0.34
C GLY A 83 -6.87 12.59 0.99
N SER A 84 -7.52 11.43 0.96
CA SER A 84 -8.05 10.82 2.16
C SER A 84 -8.19 9.31 2.05
N CYS A 85 -8.31 8.65 3.21
CA CYS A 85 -8.83 7.29 3.25
C CYS A 85 -10.28 7.27 2.73
N HIS A 86 -10.77 6.09 2.34
CA HIS A 86 -12.08 5.97 1.69
C HIS A 86 -13.28 6.50 2.50
N CYS A 87 -13.19 6.54 3.84
CA CYS A 87 -14.25 7.08 4.71
C CYS A 87 -14.06 8.56 5.09
N GLY A 88 -13.00 9.22 4.60
CA GLY A 88 -12.68 10.63 4.87
C GLY A 88 -12.16 10.94 6.27
N LYS A 89 -12.11 9.97 7.18
CA LYS A 89 -11.66 10.19 8.58
C LYS A 89 -10.18 10.50 8.72
N VAL A 90 -9.38 10.06 7.77
CA VAL A 90 -7.94 10.31 7.72
C VAL A 90 -7.65 11.01 6.42
N SER A 91 -7.02 12.18 6.49
CA SER A 91 -6.63 12.96 5.33
C SER A 91 -5.13 13.17 5.28
N VAL A 92 -4.62 13.35 4.07
CA VAL A 92 -3.21 13.64 3.80
C VAL A 92 -3.10 14.83 2.87
N SER A 93 -2.07 15.63 3.06
CA SER A 93 -1.68 16.70 2.14
C SER A 93 -0.19 16.60 1.86
N LEU A 94 0.16 16.45 0.59
CA LEU A 94 1.52 16.52 0.08
C LEU A 94 1.81 17.97 -0.30
N LEU A 95 2.76 18.60 0.40
CA LEU A 95 3.03 20.04 0.29
C LEU A 95 3.99 20.40 -0.85
N ILE A 96 4.50 19.40 -1.57
CA ILE A 96 5.37 19.58 -2.72
C ILE A 96 4.72 19.00 -3.97
N PRO A 97 5.03 19.54 -5.16
CA PRO A 97 4.55 18.98 -6.42
C PRO A 97 4.99 17.52 -6.56
N LEU A 98 4.08 16.66 -7.03
CA LEU A 98 4.36 15.23 -7.19
C LEU A 98 5.47 14.99 -8.21
N GLU A 99 5.58 15.86 -9.22
CA GLU A 99 6.56 15.81 -10.30
C GLU A 99 8.01 15.96 -9.80
N GLN A 100 8.20 16.39 -8.55
CA GLN A 100 9.52 16.47 -7.90
C GLN A 100 9.89 15.19 -7.14
N LEU A 101 9.03 14.16 -7.15
CA LEU A 101 9.22 12.93 -6.39
C LEU A 101 9.24 11.71 -7.32
N ASP A 102 10.11 10.77 -7.00
CA ASP A 102 10.07 9.45 -7.61
C ASP A 102 8.84 8.69 -7.10
N VAL A 103 7.92 8.35 -8.01
CA VAL A 103 6.79 7.48 -7.75
C VAL A 103 7.24 6.03 -7.87
N LYS A 104 7.07 5.24 -6.81
CA LYS A 104 7.53 3.85 -6.77
C LYS A 104 6.43 2.86 -6.44
N GLU A 105 6.48 1.72 -7.10
CA GLU A 105 5.70 0.52 -6.77
C GLU A 105 6.69 -0.62 -6.46
N ASP A 106 6.53 -1.24 -5.30
CA ASP A 106 7.39 -2.34 -4.84
C ASP A 106 6.56 -3.63 -4.74
N ASN A 107 7.19 -4.76 -5.03
CA ASN A 107 6.54 -6.07 -5.02
C ASN A 107 6.61 -6.78 -3.65
N CYS A 108 7.03 -6.06 -2.60
CA CYS A 108 7.03 -6.55 -1.24
C CYS A 108 5.66 -7.13 -0.85
N SER A 109 5.68 -8.18 -0.02
CA SER A 109 4.46 -8.96 0.27
C SER A 109 3.27 -8.13 0.76
N ILE A 110 3.48 -7.10 1.59
CA ILE A 110 2.42 -6.18 2.03
C ILE A 110 2.08 -5.13 0.96
N CYS A 111 3.09 -4.62 0.24
CA CYS A 111 2.96 -3.60 -0.80
C CYS A 111 2.05 -4.10 -1.91
N THR A 112 2.35 -5.31 -2.39
CA THR A 112 1.56 -6.06 -3.35
C THR A 112 0.13 -6.23 -2.86
N ARG A 113 -0.10 -6.78 -1.66
CA ARG A 113 -1.46 -7.03 -1.15
C ARG A 113 -2.33 -5.78 -1.04
N ASN A 114 -1.72 -4.64 -0.71
CA ASN A 114 -2.39 -3.38 -0.49
C ASN A 114 -2.34 -2.44 -1.71
N ALA A 115 -1.83 -2.92 -2.85
CA ALA A 115 -1.64 -2.14 -4.09
C ALA A 115 -0.90 -0.82 -3.86
N TRP A 116 0.12 -0.82 -3.00
CA TRP A 116 0.85 0.39 -2.60
C TRP A 116 1.60 1.00 -3.78
N ILE A 117 1.34 2.28 -4.07
CA ILE A 117 2.20 3.10 -4.92
C ILE A 117 2.58 4.34 -4.11
N GLY A 118 3.87 4.50 -3.86
CA GLY A 118 4.39 5.42 -2.88
C GLY A 118 5.23 6.54 -3.47
N VAL A 119 5.17 7.70 -2.84
CA VAL A 119 6.24 8.71 -2.87
C VAL A 119 6.87 8.86 -1.50
N TYR A 120 8.09 9.36 -1.45
CA TYR A 120 8.95 9.35 -0.25
C TYR A 120 9.44 10.76 0.13
N PRO A 121 8.53 11.73 0.36
CA PRO A 121 8.88 13.08 0.80
C PRO A 121 9.42 13.11 2.24
N SER A 122 9.99 14.24 2.66
CA SER A 122 10.33 14.45 4.07
C SER A 122 9.07 14.62 4.92
N LYS A 123 9.19 14.40 6.24
CA LYS A 123 8.11 14.59 7.21
C LYS A 123 7.55 16.01 7.18
N SER A 124 8.39 17.01 6.95
CA SER A 124 7.95 18.42 6.87
C SER A 124 7.14 18.74 5.61
N GLN A 125 7.16 17.88 4.60
CA GLN A 125 6.43 18.03 3.33
C GLN A 125 5.08 17.30 3.32
N VAL A 126 4.68 16.69 4.44
CA VAL A 126 3.44 15.91 4.56
C VAL A 126 2.66 16.33 5.80
N VAL A 127 1.37 16.62 5.62
CA VAL A 127 0.42 16.83 6.72
C VAL A 127 -0.54 15.66 6.75
N ILE A 128 -0.76 15.08 7.94
CA ILE A 128 -1.72 14.00 8.16
C ILE A 128 -2.68 14.44 9.26
N ASN A 129 -3.98 14.30 9.02
CA ASN A 129 -5.02 14.51 10.03
C ASN A 129 -5.78 13.21 10.27
N GLY A 130 -6.25 13.01 11.51
CA GLY A 130 -7.00 11.80 11.89
C GLY A 130 -6.11 10.60 12.20
N GLU A 131 -4.86 10.79 12.62
CA GLU A 131 -3.96 9.68 13.00
C GLU A 131 -4.55 8.81 14.12
N GLU A 132 -5.39 9.38 14.99
CA GLU A 132 -6.14 8.67 16.03
C GLU A 132 -7.17 7.68 15.48
N HIS A 133 -7.45 7.70 14.17
CA HIS A 133 -8.29 6.75 13.45
C HIS A 133 -7.48 5.64 12.75
N MET A 134 -6.16 5.69 12.82
CA MET A 134 -5.29 4.66 12.26
C MET A 134 -5.12 3.49 13.23
N GLN A 135 -4.94 2.31 12.67
CA GLN A 135 -4.40 1.12 13.34
C GLN A 135 -3.15 0.71 12.58
N GLU A 136 -2.09 0.31 13.30
CA GLU A 136 -0.81 0.01 12.68
C GLU A 136 -0.48 -1.48 12.67
N TYR A 137 -0.08 -1.96 11.50
CA TYR A 137 0.46 -3.30 11.31
C TYR A 137 1.98 -3.27 11.10
N ARG A 138 2.71 -4.06 11.90
CA ARG A 138 4.17 -4.24 11.78
C ARG A 138 4.49 -5.72 11.69
N PHE A 139 5.41 -6.07 10.80
CA PHE A 139 5.86 -7.45 10.59
C PHE A 139 7.38 -7.49 10.33
N GLY A 140 7.93 -8.70 10.20
CA GLY A 140 9.36 -8.90 9.97
C GLY A 140 10.20 -8.26 11.08
N ARG A 141 11.20 -7.46 10.69
CA ARG A 141 12.09 -6.74 11.63
C ARG A 141 11.40 -5.57 12.36
N LYS A 142 10.17 -5.21 11.98
CA LYS A 142 9.39 -4.09 12.54
C LYS A 142 10.04 -2.71 12.36
N PHE A 143 10.93 -2.58 11.38
CA PHE A 143 11.57 -1.30 11.03
C PHE A 143 10.60 -0.36 10.32
N ASN A 144 9.51 -0.89 9.75
CA ASN A 144 8.47 -0.13 9.08
C ASN A 144 7.10 -0.47 9.69
N GLY A 145 6.22 0.52 9.74
CA GLY A 145 4.82 0.41 10.11
C GLY A 145 3.89 0.73 8.95
N ASN A 146 2.82 -0.07 8.85
CA ASN A 146 1.81 0.04 7.80
C ASN A 146 0.47 0.44 8.45
N PRO A 147 0.29 1.72 8.79
CA PRO A 147 -0.97 2.20 9.31
C PRO A 147 -2.07 2.14 8.26
N PHE A 148 -3.28 1.81 8.70
CA PHE A 148 -4.49 1.82 7.91
C PHE A 148 -5.66 2.40 8.71
N CYS A 149 -6.62 2.97 8.01
CA CYS A 149 -7.83 3.47 8.64
C CYS A 149 -8.61 2.29 9.24
N ARG A 150 -8.82 2.27 10.57
CA ARG A 150 -9.53 1.16 11.23
C ARG A 150 -10.98 0.99 10.79
N PHE A 151 -11.54 1.97 10.09
CA PHE A 151 -12.93 1.99 9.63
C PHE A 151 -13.09 1.46 8.21
N CYS A 152 -12.15 1.74 7.30
CA CYS A 152 -12.27 1.36 5.89
C CYS A 152 -11.07 0.57 5.32
N GLY A 153 -10.05 0.26 6.13
CA GLY A 153 -8.90 -0.56 5.72
C GLY A 153 -7.86 0.17 4.85
N VAL A 154 -8.12 1.41 4.42
CA VAL A 154 -7.21 2.12 3.49
C VAL A 154 -5.91 2.56 4.17
N HIS A 155 -4.80 2.26 3.50
CA HIS A 155 -3.46 2.72 3.84
C HIS A 155 -3.15 4.05 3.14
N VAL A 156 -2.94 5.11 3.92
CA VAL A 156 -2.68 6.48 3.41
C VAL A 156 -1.18 6.82 3.43
N TYR A 157 -0.44 6.33 4.43
CA TYR A 157 0.99 6.60 4.62
C TYR A 157 1.69 5.40 5.26
N LEU A 158 3.03 5.41 5.33
CA LEU A 158 3.82 4.48 6.13
C LEU A 158 4.60 5.21 7.24
N ASN A 159 5.01 4.48 8.27
CA ASN A 159 5.94 4.95 9.28
C ASN A 159 7.28 4.21 9.16
N LEU A 160 8.38 4.95 9.25
CA LEU A 160 9.73 4.39 9.28
C LEU A 160 10.29 4.54 10.69
N TYR A 161 10.62 3.41 11.31
CA TYR A 161 11.20 3.29 12.65
C TYR A 161 12.68 2.91 12.63
N GLY A 162 13.13 2.25 11.56
CA GLY A 162 14.53 1.83 11.41
C GLY A 162 14.96 0.75 12.41
N PRO A 163 16.26 0.41 12.42
CA PRO A 163 16.83 -0.55 13.37
C PRO A 163 16.95 0.01 14.80
N PRO A 164 17.06 -0.84 15.84
CA PRO A 164 17.34 -0.40 17.21
C PRO A 164 18.62 0.43 17.32
N GLN A 165 18.65 1.40 18.23
CA GLN A 165 19.79 2.31 18.41
C GLN A 165 21.12 1.56 18.64
N GLU A 166 21.10 0.50 19.45
CA GLU A 166 22.28 -0.34 19.71
C GLU A 166 22.88 -1.00 18.46
N VAL A 167 22.06 -1.21 17.42
CA VAL A 167 22.52 -1.69 16.11
C VAL A 167 23.12 -0.54 15.33
N VAL A 168 22.46 0.62 15.32
CA VAL A 168 22.91 1.85 14.64
C VAL A 168 24.29 2.28 15.12
N ASP A 169 24.52 2.27 16.44
CA ASP A 169 25.77 2.70 17.07
C ASP A 169 26.99 1.88 16.62
N ARG A 170 26.76 0.65 16.14
CA ARG A 170 27.82 -0.27 15.65
C ARG A 170 28.10 -0.11 14.15
N LEU A 171 27.31 0.71 13.44
CA LEU A 171 27.48 0.93 12.01
C LEU A 171 28.47 2.06 11.73
N SER A 172 29.00 2.10 10.51
CA SER A 172 29.81 3.23 10.04
C SER A 172 29.01 4.54 10.09
N ILE A 173 29.70 5.66 10.23
CA ILE A 173 29.10 7.01 10.23
C ILE A 173 28.23 7.22 8.98
N GLU A 174 28.67 6.76 7.82
CA GLU A 174 27.92 6.82 6.57
C GLU A 174 26.56 6.10 6.65
N LYS A 175 26.53 4.90 7.26
CA LYS A 175 25.29 4.14 7.47
C LYS A 175 24.39 4.79 8.51
N GLN A 176 24.96 5.39 9.56
CA GLN A 176 24.20 6.13 10.57
C GLN A 176 23.52 7.35 9.94
N GLU A 177 24.22 8.12 9.12
CA GLU A 177 23.62 9.28 8.42
C GLU A 177 22.57 8.84 7.39
N TYR A 178 22.81 7.74 6.68
CA TYR A 178 21.80 7.16 5.80
C TYR A 178 20.51 6.81 6.56
N ILE A 179 20.61 6.14 7.71
CA ILE A 179 19.46 5.82 8.56
C ILE A 179 18.78 7.10 9.03
N ARG A 180 19.54 8.13 9.44
CA ARG A 180 19.00 9.42 9.86
C ARG A 180 18.14 10.06 8.77
N ARG A 181 18.62 10.05 7.52
CA ARG A 181 17.86 10.55 6.36
C ARG A 181 16.59 9.74 6.12
N MET A 182 16.67 8.41 6.18
CA MET A 182 15.49 7.54 6.02
C MET A 182 14.45 7.76 7.12
N LEU A 183 14.86 8.02 8.35
CA LEU A 183 13.94 8.29 9.47
C LEU A 183 13.22 9.64 9.33
N ASP A 184 13.68 10.55 8.47
CA ASP A 184 12.98 11.80 8.15
C ASP A 184 11.95 11.64 7.02
N VAL A 185 11.88 10.47 6.37
CA VAL A 185 10.94 10.24 5.28
C VAL A 185 9.55 9.89 5.82
N LYS A 186 8.50 10.42 5.18
CA LYS A 186 7.10 10.06 5.41
C LYS A 186 6.50 9.53 4.11
N PRO A 187 6.51 8.21 3.86
CA PRO A 187 5.96 7.66 2.63
C PRO A 187 4.45 7.89 2.54
N VAL A 188 3.96 8.31 1.37
CA VAL A 188 2.53 8.60 1.11
C VAL A 188 2.03 7.72 -0.03
N ASN A 189 0.84 7.12 0.13
CA ASN A 189 0.19 6.34 -0.91
C ASN A 189 -0.52 7.26 -1.91
N ILE A 190 0.02 7.38 -3.12
CA ILE A 190 -0.52 8.31 -4.11
C ILE A 190 -1.91 7.90 -4.60
N ARG A 191 -2.30 6.62 -4.46
CA ARG A 191 -3.66 6.14 -4.78
C ARG A 191 -4.74 6.76 -3.90
N THR A 192 -4.36 7.44 -2.82
CA THR A 192 -5.30 8.10 -1.89
C THR A 192 -5.44 9.60 -2.14
N LEU A 193 -4.72 10.15 -3.13
CA LEU A 193 -4.78 11.56 -3.52
C LEU A 193 -5.89 11.78 -4.56
N ASP A 194 -6.72 12.79 -4.35
CA ASP A 194 -8.00 12.95 -5.07
C ASP A 194 -7.82 13.31 -6.56
N THR A 195 -6.69 13.90 -6.92
CA THR A 195 -6.44 14.47 -8.25
C THR A 195 -5.45 13.66 -9.08
N ILE A 196 -5.15 12.43 -8.67
CA ILE A 196 -4.15 11.57 -9.32
C ILE A 196 -4.84 10.49 -10.13
N ASP A 197 -4.61 10.51 -11.44
CA ASP A 197 -4.73 9.30 -12.24
C ASP A 197 -3.38 8.60 -12.29
N VAL A 198 -3.34 7.36 -11.81
CA VAL A 198 -2.10 6.56 -11.77
C VAL A 198 -1.68 6.13 -13.17
N GLU A 199 -2.62 6.02 -14.11
CA GLU A 199 -2.34 5.63 -15.49
C GLU A 199 -1.50 6.68 -16.23
N ASP A 200 -1.57 7.95 -15.79
CA ASP A 200 -0.83 9.08 -16.36
C ASP A 200 0.59 9.23 -15.78
N LEU A 201 0.99 8.42 -14.79
CA LEU A 201 2.26 8.56 -14.07
C LEU A 201 3.34 7.57 -14.54
N ASP A 202 4.59 8.04 -14.58
CA ASP A 202 5.75 7.16 -14.71
C ASP A 202 6.08 6.50 -13.36
N VAL A 203 5.48 5.33 -13.13
CA VAL A 203 5.67 4.56 -11.90
C VAL A 203 6.91 3.66 -12.04
N VAL A 204 7.95 3.97 -11.26
CA VAL A 204 9.16 3.14 -11.18
C VAL A 204 8.85 1.88 -10.39
N ARG A 205 8.92 0.72 -11.07
CA ARG A 205 8.81 -0.58 -10.40
C ARG A 205 10.14 -1.02 -9.85
N SER A 206 10.13 -1.38 -8.57
CA SER A 206 11.26 -1.97 -7.88
C SER A 206 10.93 -3.39 -7.45
N ASN A 207 11.94 -4.26 -7.49
CA ASN A 207 11.86 -5.61 -6.94
C ASN A 207 12.78 -5.69 -5.72
N GLU A 208 12.45 -4.92 -4.68
CA GLU A 208 13.18 -4.97 -3.40
C GLU A 208 12.50 -5.96 -2.43
N GLY A 209 11.28 -6.37 -2.76
CA GLY A 209 10.43 -7.18 -1.92
C GLY A 209 10.51 -8.69 -2.11
N THR A 210 11.18 -9.22 -3.15
CA THR A 210 11.32 -10.68 -3.37
C THR A 210 12.73 -11.24 -3.25
N GLU A 211 13.76 -10.40 -3.16
CA GLU A 211 15.11 -10.88 -2.82
C GLU A 211 15.11 -11.51 -1.42
N GLY A 212 15.17 -12.84 -1.36
CA GLY A 212 15.21 -13.63 -0.12
C GLY A 212 13.94 -14.38 0.23
N TYR A 213 12.87 -14.30 -0.57
CA TYR A 213 11.76 -15.27 -0.47
C TYR A 213 12.16 -16.52 -1.27
N GLU A 214 12.95 -17.40 -0.64
CA GLU A 214 13.17 -18.74 -1.20
C GLU A 214 11.81 -19.46 -1.28
N ALA A 215 11.25 -19.55 -2.49
CA ALA A 215 10.11 -20.43 -2.77
C ALA A 215 10.46 -21.90 -2.48
N THR A 216 11.76 -22.18 -2.44
CA THR A 216 12.34 -23.51 -2.30
C THR A 216 13.58 -23.44 -1.43
N VAL A 217 13.56 -24.03 -0.24
CA VAL A 217 14.74 -24.22 0.61
C VAL A 217 15.17 -25.68 0.44
N LEU A 218 16.40 -25.91 -0.02
CA LEU A 218 16.95 -27.27 -0.25
C LEU A 218 16.11 -28.14 -1.20
N GLY A 219 15.49 -27.54 -2.23
CA GLY A 219 14.66 -28.28 -3.21
C GLY A 219 13.28 -28.68 -2.68
N ILE A 220 12.91 -28.23 -1.47
CA ILE A 220 11.58 -28.41 -0.89
C ILE A 220 10.82 -27.08 -0.98
N ALA A 221 9.64 -27.09 -1.60
CA ALA A 221 8.77 -25.92 -1.63
C ALA A 221 8.44 -25.48 -0.20
N VAL A 222 8.83 -24.26 0.18
CA VAL A 222 8.52 -23.74 1.50
C VAL A 222 7.10 -23.21 1.45
N GLY A 223 6.17 -24.07 1.84
CA GLY A 223 4.76 -23.78 1.92
C GLY A 223 4.52 -22.50 2.69
N SER A 224 3.98 -21.54 1.96
CA SER A 224 3.29 -20.35 2.41
C SER A 224 2.30 -20.71 3.53
N LYS A 225 2.77 -20.73 4.80
CA LYS A 225 1.85 -20.55 5.93
C LYS A 225 1.29 -19.15 5.84
#